data_AF-A0A1A2XL98-F1
#
_entry.id   AF-A0A1A2XL98-F1
#
_cell.length_a   1.000
_cell.length_b   1.000
_cell.length_c   1.000
_cell.angle_alpha   90.00
_cell.angle_beta   90.00
_cell.angle_gamma   90.00
#
_symmetry.space_group_name_H-M   'P 1'
#
loop_
_entity.id
_entity.type
_entity.pdbx_description
1 polymer ?
#
loop_
_entity_poly.entity_id
_entity_poly.type
_entity_poly.pdbx_seq_one_letter_code
_entity_poly.pdbx_strand_id
1 'polypeptide(L)'
;MPHSTPVILLGDRDTAAHRADLATDAGERGYTIVDTFGFDDGAAAREHDLTQVEAVVDALSRAIAGRIDIWVPFPGPDFLREQHLRRLSLVLQRHGLNLLVYRELFRVPTDGGISEIDQALRLEVRAVDELDRAALAAAGVTSLSREIELALAKTAATPAVRRLPDRGTTAAHSLPPVLPPPSVPWPQRKRLLKFYASWLVYGCGVTQAATARVLNSAGQRTPTGRHWKPATVSKLLTGKYDDPGRAGDFRPDAVAG
;
A
#
# COMPACT_ATOMS: atom_id res chain seq x y z
N MET A 1 -16.79 -43.18 -31.36
CA MET A 1 -16.55 -41.80 -30.88
C MET A 1 -16.35 -41.89 -29.38
N PRO A 2 -15.25 -41.36 -28.80
CA PRO A 2 -15.13 -41.31 -27.35
C PRO A 2 -16.36 -40.56 -26.80
N HIS A 3 -16.99 -41.12 -25.77
CA HIS A 3 -18.13 -40.50 -25.13
C HIS A 3 -17.65 -39.25 -24.40
N SER A 4 -18.02 -38.08 -24.93
CA SER A 4 -17.71 -36.80 -24.32
C SER A 4 -18.74 -36.46 -23.26
N THR A 5 -18.30 -35.98 -22.11
CA THR A 5 -19.18 -35.62 -20.99
C THR A 5 -19.76 -34.22 -21.22
N PRO A 6 -21.09 -34.03 -21.23
CA PRO A 6 -21.68 -32.71 -21.45
C PRO A 6 -21.42 -31.80 -20.25
N VAL A 7 -21.17 -30.51 -20.50
CA VAL A 7 -21.05 -29.46 -19.48
C VAL A 7 -21.79 -28.19 -19.91
N ILE A 8 -22.27 -27.43 -18.94
CA ILE A 8 -22.82 -26.10 -19.16
C ILE A 8 -21.75 -25.07 -18.79
N LEU A 9 -21.41 -24.16 -19.71
CA LEU A 9 -20.50 -23.06 -19.44
C LEU A 9 -21.26 -21.92 -18.75
N LEU A 10 -20.74 -21.44 -17.63
CA LEU A 10 -21.27 -20.30 -16.88
C LEU A 10 -20.14 -19.31 -16.56
N GLY A 11 -20.36 -18.03 -16.84
CA GLY A 11 -19.44 -16.95 -16.50
C GLY A 11 -19.99 -15.58 -16.90
N ASP A 12 -19.14 -14.56 -16.90
CA ASP A 12 -19.48 -13.25 -17.42
C ASP A 12 -19.53 -13.22 -18.97
N ARG A 13 -19.76 -12.04 -19.55
CA ARG A 13 -19.83 -11.88 -21.01
C ARG A 13 -18.50 -12.14 -21.69
N ASP A 14 -17.38 -11.85 -21.03
CA ASP A 14 -16.04 -12.13 -21.57
C ASP A 14 -15.81 -13.64 -21.65
N THR A 15 -16.14 -14.36 -20.58
CA THR A 15 -16.11 -15.82 -20.53
C THR A 15 -17.01 -16.44 -21.62
N ALA A 16 -18.24 -15.91 -21.79
CA ALA A 16 -19.16 -16.39 -22.82
C ALA A 16 -18.67 -16.07 -24.25
N ALA A 17 -18.02 -14.93 -24.46
CA ALA A 17 -17.46 -14.54 -25.76
C ALA A 17 -16.30 -15.48 -26.19
N HIS A 18 -15.50 -15.96 -25.23
CA HIS A 18 -14.39 -16.89 -25.46
C HIS A 18 -14.81 -18.38 -25.48
N ARG A 19 -16.10 -18.67 -25.67
CA ARG A 19 -16.64 -20.04 -25.73
C ARG A 19 -15.89 -20.96 -26.70
N ALA A 20 -15.46 -20.47 -27.86
CA ALA A 20 -14.81 -21.31 -28.88
C ALA A 20 -13.46 -21.88 -28.38
N ASP A 21 -12.67 -21.04 -27.73
CA ASP A 21 -11.38 -21.45 -27.15
C ASP A 21 -11.62 -22.39 -25.96
N LEU A 22 -12.58 -22.06 -25.10
CA LEU A 22 -12.98 -22.91 -23.97
C LEU A 22 -13.55 -24.26 -24.42
N ALA A 23 -14.21 -24.34 -25.57
CA ALA A 23 -14.71 -25.59 -26.13
C ALA A 23 -13.56 -26.50 -26.58
N THR A 24 -12.44 -25.91 -27.05
CA THR A 24 -11.22 -26.64 -27.37
C THR A 24 -10.61 -27.22 -26.10
N ASP A 25 -10.45 -26.40 -25.05
CA ASP A 25 -9.93 -26.84 -23.74
C ASP A 25 -10.76 -27.98 -23.13
N ALA A 26 -12.09 -27.84 -23.19
CA ALA A 26 -13.02 -28.85 -22.70
C ALA A 26 -12.91 -30.14 -23.52
N GLY A 27 -12.80 -30.02 -24.85
CA GLY A 27 -12.66 -31.14 -25.77
C GLY A 27 -11.39 -31.96 -25.53
N GLU A 28 -10.26 -31.30 -25.29
CA GLU A 28 -8.99 -31.96 -24.93
C GLU A 28 -9.11 -32.81 -23.65
N ARG A 29 -10.07 -32.47 -22.79
CA ARG A 29 -10.32 -33.14 -21.50
C ARG A 29 -11.52 -34.09 -21.53
N GLY A 30 -12.09 -34.34 -22.71
CA GLY A 30 -13.23 -35.26 -22.88
C GLY A 30 -14.58 -34.67 -22.47
N TYR A 31 -14.73 -33.35 -22.51
CA TYR A 31 -15.96 -32.63 -22.24
C TYR A 31 -16.49 -31.90 -23.48
N THR A 32 -17.81 -31.66 -23.51
CA THR A 32 -18.46 -30.88 -24.57
C THR A 32 -19.39 -29.85 -23.97
N ILE A 33 -19.18 -28.58 -24.32
CA ILE A 33 -20.04 -27.48 -23.90
C ILE A 33 -21.36 -27.57 -24.67
N VAL A 34 -22.43 -27.92 -23.97
CA VAL A 34 -23.77 -28.08 -24.57
C VAL A 34 -24.60 -26.79 -24.54
N ASP A 35 -24.38 -25.94 -23.54
CA ASP A 35 -25.06 -24.66 -23.37
C ASP A 35 -24.10 -23.65 -22.73
N THR A 36 -24.40 -22.36 -22.90
CA THR A 36 -23.57 -21.26 -22.39
C THR A 36 -24.45 -20.16 -21.84
N PHE A 37 -24.21 -19.77 -20.60
CA PHE A 37 -24.93 -18.70 -19.91
C PHE A 37 -23.94 -17.63 -19.47
N GLY A 38 -24.13 -16.42 -19.98
CA GLY A 38 -23.31 -15.25 -19.70
C GLY A 38 -24.09 -14.19 -18.93
N PHE A 39 -23.52 -13.64 -17.87
CA PHE A 39 -24.06 -12.45 -17.18
C PHE A 39 -23.17 -11.23 -17.40
N ASP A 40 -23.70 -10.03 -17.13
CA ASP A 40 -22.95 -8.79 -17.28
C ASP A 40 -21.74 -8.73 -16.34
N ASP A 41 -20.66 -8.08 -16.79
CA ASP A 41 -19.42 -7.98 -16.02
C ASP A 41 -19.69 -7.43 -14.61
N GLY A 42 -19.23 -8.19 -13.62
CA GLY A 42 -19.42 -7.89 -12.20
C GLY A 42 -20.89 -7.91 -11.72
N ALA A 43 -21.85 -8.43 -12.49
CA ALA A 43 -23.24 -8.58 -12.04
C ALA A 43 -23.32 -9.51 -10.83
N ALA A 44 -22.68 -10.68 -10.91
CA ALA A 44 -22.59 -11.60 -9.79
C ALA A 44 -21.91 -10.97 -8.56
N ALA A 45 -20.93 -10.08 -8.74
CA ALA A 45 -20.25 -9.43 -7.62
C ALA A 45 -21.09 -8.36 -6.90
N ARG A 46 -21.93 -7.65 -7.66
CA ARG A 46 -22.83 -6.59 -7.17
C ARG A 46 -23.98 -7.16 -6.36
N GLU A 47 -24.52 -8.29 -6.79
CA GLU A 47 -25.66 -8.91 -6.13
C GLU A 47 -25.25 -9.71 -4.89
N HIS A 48 -26.00 -9.58 -3.79
CA HIS A 48 -25.80 -10.43 -2.61
C HIS A 48 -26.49 -11.78 -2.77
N ASP A 49 -27.58 -11.80 -3.55
CA ASP A 49 -28.41 -12.96 -3.84
C ASP A 49 -28.27 -13.35 -5.31
N LEU A 50 -27.80 -14.58 -5.56
CA LEU A 50 -27.61 -15.11 -6.92
C LEU A 50 -28.94 -15.34 -7.65
N THR A 51 -30.08 -15.37 -6.96
CA THR A 51 -31.39 -15.48 -7.61
C THR A 51 -31.71 -14.26 -8.48
N GLN A 52 -31.04 -13.13 -8.26
CA GLN A 52 -31.18 -11.91 -9.05
C GLN A 52 -30.34 -11.94 -10.34
N VAL A 53 -29.44 -12.92 -10.49
CA VAL A 53 -28.64 -13.10 -11.70
C VAL A 53 -29.33 -14.14 -12.57
N GLU A 54 -30.16 -13.67 -13.51
CA GLU A 54 -31.01 -14.51 -14.38
C GLU A 54 -30.22 -15.65 -15.05
N ALA A 55 -29.04 -15.35 -15.62
CA ALA A 55 -28.18 -16.35 -16.26
C ALA A 55 -27.74 -17.48 -15.31
N VAL A 56 -27.57 -17.20 -14.01
CA VAL A 56 -27.22 -18.22 -13.00
C VAL A 56 -28.42 -19.12 -12.72
N VAL A 57 -29.62 -18.53 -12.61
CA VAL A 57 -30.87 -19.28 -12.40
C VAL A 57 -31.18 -20.17 -13.60
N ASP A 58 -31.01 -19.65 -14.82
CA ASP A 58 -31.21 -20.41 -16.06
C ASP A 58 -30.21 -21.54 -16.21
N ALA A 59 -28.93 -21.29 -15.91
CA ALA A 59 -27.89 -22.32 -15.92
C ALA A 59 -28.21 -23.44 -14.93
N LEU A 60 -28.64 -23.09 -13.70
CA LEU A 60 -29.06 -24.06 -12.69
C LEU A 60 -30.28 -24.87 -13.12
N SER A 61 -31.31 -24.20 -13.65
CA SER A 61 -32.52 -24.85 -14.17
C SER A 61 -32.17 -25.85 -15.27
N ARG A 62 -31.34 -25.43 -16.22
CA ARG A 62 -30.87 -26.26 -17.34
C ARG A 62 -30.03 -27.44 -16.87
N ALA A 63 -29.13 -27.22 -15.91
CA ALA A 63 -28.29 -28.25 -15.31
C ALA A 63 -29.13 -29.32 -14.61
N ILE A 64 -30.09 -28.91 -13.78
CA ILE A 64 -30.97 -29.81 -13.04
C ILE A 64 -31.85 -30.63 -13.99
N ALA A 65 -32.45 -29.97 -14.98
CA ALA A 65 -33.32 -30.64 -15.96
C ALA A 65 -32.55 -31.63 -16.83
N GLY A 66 -31.33 -31.27 -17.26
CA GLY A 66 -30.50 -32.10 -18.13
C GLY A 66 -29.59 -33.10 -17.41
N ARG A 67 -29.48 -33.02 -16.08
CA ARG A 67 -28.48 -33.72 -15.27
C ARG A 67 -27.05 -33.47 -15.76
N ILE A 68 -26.73 -32.20 -15.99
CA ILE A 68 -25.46 -31.75 -16.59
C ILE A 68 -24.69 -30.92 -15.56
N ASP A 69 -23.39 -31.18 -15.43
CA ASP A 69 -22.51 -30.41 -14.55
C ASP A 69 -22.31 -28.98 -15.09
N ILE A 70 -22.09 -28.02 -14.19
CA ILE A 70 -21.79 -26.63 -14.55
C ILE A 70 -20.28 -26.42 -14.46
N TRP A 71 -19.72 -25.73 -15.45
CA TRP A 71 -18.32 -25.36 -15.52
C TRP A 71 -18.15 -23.84 -15.49
N VAL A 72 -17.31 -23.37 -14.55
CA VAL A 72 -16.91 -21.97 -14.37
C VAL A 72 -15.39 -21.87 -14.51
N PRO A 73 -14.87 -21.53 -15.71
CA PRO A 73 -13.43 -21.51 -15.99
C PRO A 73 -12.69 -20.38 -15.27
N PHE A 74 -13.35 -19.26 -14.97
CA PHE A 74 -12.73 -18.09 -14.35
C PHE A 74 -13.46 -17.67 -13.06
N PRO A 75 -13.45 -18.53 -12.02
CA PRO A 75 -14.24 -18.30 -10.81
C PRO A 75 -13.93 -16.98 -10.10
N GLY A 76 -12.69 -16.48 -10.16
CA GLY A 76 -12.33 -15.19 -9.57
C GLY A 76 -12.99 -14.01 -10.29
N PRO A 77 -12.70 -13.79 -11.58
CA PRO A 77 -13.34 -12.75 -12.39
C PRO A 77 -14.87 -12.86 -12.42
N ASP A 78 -15.40 -14.07 -12.66
CA ASP A 78 -16.83 -14.32 -12.80
C ASP A 78 -17.58 -14.19 -11.46
N PHE A 79 -16.97 -14.67 -10.37
CA PHE A 79 -17.55 -14.73 -9.03
C PHE A 79 -16.57 -14.20 -7.98
N LEU A 80 -16.47 -12.88 -7.88
CA LEU A 80 -15.61 -12.18 -6.91
C LEU A 80 -15.89 -12.53 -5.44
N ARG A 81 -17.06 -13.13 -5.14
CA ARG A 81 -17.43 -13.58 -3.79
C ARG A 81 -17.34 -15.11 -3.73
N GLU A 82 -16.41 -15.63 -2.92
CA GLU A 82 -16.27 -17.07 -2.67
C GLU A 82 -17.59 -17.74 -2.21
N GLN A 83 -18.45 -16.99 -1.53
CA GLN A 83 -19.77 -17.45 -1.08
C GLN A 83 -20.69 -17.87 -2.23
N HIS A 84 -20.60 -17.20 -3.39
CA HIS A 84 -21.45 -17.49 -4.53
C HIS A 84 -21.13 -18.82 -5.18
N LEU A 85 -19.84 -19.10 -5.40
CA LEU A 85 -19.38 -20.39 -5.89
C LEU A 85 -19.76 -21.52 -4.94
N ARG A 86 -19.71 -21.27 -3.62
CA ARG A 86 -20.18 -22.25 -2.64
C ARG A 86 -21.67 -22.51 -2.72
N ARG A 87 -22.50 -21.46 -2.75
CA ARG A 87 -23.95 -21.63 -2.87
C ARG A 87 -24.32 -22.38 -4.14
N LEU A 88 -23.69 -22.04 -5.26
CA LEU A 88 -23.85 -22.75 -6.54
C LEU A 88 -23.46 -24.23 -6.42
N SER A 89 -22.30 -24.53 -5.83
CA SER A 89 -21.82 -25.88 -5.57
C SER A 89 -22.79 -26.69 -4.69
N LEU A 90 -23.32 -26.10 -3.61
CA LEU A 90 -24.27 -26.78 -2.71
C LEU A 90 -25.60 -27.08 -3.39
N VAL A 91 -26.12 -26.16 -4.21
CA VAL A 91 -27.35 -26.40 -4.98
C VAL A 91 -27.13 -27.57 -5.93
N LEU A 92 -26.06 -27.57 -6.71
CA LEU A 92 -25.74 -28.66 -7.64
C LEU A 92 -25.59 -30.01 -6.91
N GLN A 93 -24.91 -30.03 -5.77
CA GLN A 93 -24.72 -31.24 -4.96
C GLN A 93 -26.03 -31.83 -4.43
N ARG A 94 -27.01 -30.98 -4.04
CA ARG A 94 -28.36 -31.44 -3.66
C ARG A 94 -29.07 -32.17 -4.80
N HIS A 95 -28.67 -31.91 -6.04
CA HIS A 95 -29.19 -32.56 -7.25
C HIS A 95 -28.25 -33.64 -7.80
N GLY A 96 -27.18 -34.01 -7.08
CA GLY A 96 -26.20 -35.01 -7.52
C GLY A 96 -25.28 -34.54 -8.65
N LEU A 97 -25.17 -33.23 -8.85
CA LEU A 97 -24.36 -32.58 -9.88
C LEU A 97 -23.12 -31.92 -9.26
N ASN A 98 -22.15 -31.62 -10.11
CA ASN A 98 -20.89 -31.01 -9.72
C ASN A 98 -20.73 -29.61 -10.29
N LEU A 99 -20.06 -28.76 -9.51
CA LEU A 99 -19.44 -27.55 -10.02
C LEU A 99 -18.01 -27.89 -10.43
N LEU A 100 -17.67 -27.62 -11.68
CA LEU A 100 -16.32 -27.71 -12.23
C LEU A 100 -15.72 -26.30 -12.28
N VAL A 101 -14.50 -26.14 -11.80
CA VAL A 101 -13.83 -24.84 -11.74
C VAL A 101 -12.48 -24.87 -12.45
N TYR A 102 -12.05 -23.69 -12.90
CA TYR A 102 -10.82 -23.46 -13.65
C TYR A 102 -10.81 -24.14 -15.02
N ARG A 103 -9.82 -23.80 -15.85
CA ARG A 103 -9.67 -24.41 -17.18
C ARG A 103 -9.41 -25.92 -17.10
N GLU A 104 -8.98 -26.39 -15.94
CA GLU A 104 -8.70 -27.79 -15.68
C GLU A 104 -9.93 -28.65 -15.42
N LEU A 105 -11.13 -28.06 -15.28
CA LEU A 105 -12.38 -28.72 -14.89
C LEU A 105 -12.26 -29.46 -13.55
N PHE A 106 -11.64 -28.80 -12.56
CA PHE A 106 -11.53 -29.36 -11.22
C PHE A 106 -12.91 -29.45 -10.57
N ARG A 107 -13.29 -30.65 -10.12
CA ARG A 107 -14.51 -30.84 -9.35
C ARG A 107 -14.37 -30.20 -7.98
N VAL A 108 -15.28 -29.29 -7.66
CA VAL A 108 -15.37 -28.72 -6.31
C VAL A 108 -15.71 -29.84 -5.32
N PRO A 109 -14.93 -30.02 -4.23
CA PRO A 109 -15.17 -31.06 -3.24
C PRO A 109 -16.60 -31.03 -2.69
N THR A 110 -17.19 -32.23 -2.56
CA THR A 110 -18.52 -32.46 -2.00
C THR A 110 -18.52 -32.37 -0.47
N ASP A 111 -17.36 -32.55 0.15
CA ASP A 111 -17.07 -32.46 1.57
C ASP A 111 -15.93 -31.47 1.85
N GLY A 112 -16.04 -30.73 2.97
CA GLY A 112 -14.91 -30.01 3.58
C GLY A 112 -14.31 -28.80 2.84
N GLY A 113 -14.71 -28.44 1.62
CA GLY A 113 -13.97 -27.47 0.81
C GLY A 113 -14.26 -25.98 1.03
N ILE A 114 -15.52 -25.58 1.29
CA ILE A 114 -15.90 -24.16 1.45
C ILE A 114 -16.97 -24.05 2.55
N SER A 115 -16.56 -23.80 3.79
CA SER A 115 -17.47 -23.71 4.93
C SER A 115 -18.04 -22.30 5.06
N GLU A 116 -19.36 -22.16 5.05
CA GLU A 116 -20.02 -20.86 5.35
C GLU A 116 -19.68 -20.39 6.78
N ILE A 117 -19.48 -21.33 7.70
CA ILE A 117 -19.04 -21.05 9.07
C ILE A 117 -17.63 -20.49 9.07
N ASP A 118 -16.71 -21.08 8.30
CA ASP A 118 -15.33 -20.60 8.21
C ASP A 118 -15.28 -19.22 7.54
N GLN A 119 -16.13 -18.99 6.55
CA GLN A 119 -16.23 -17.69 5.90
C GLN A 119 -16.85 -16.63 6.81
N ALA A 120 -17.92 -16.96 7.53
CA ALA A 120 -18.51 -16.08 8.54
C ALA A 120 -17.48 -15.76 9.64
N LEU A 121 -16.71 -16.76 10.08
CA LEU A 121 -15.64 -16.58 11.05
C LEU A 121 -14.52 -15.69 10.51
N ARG A 122 -14.08 -15.86 9.26
CA ARG A 122 -13.09 -14.97 8.63
C ARG A 122 -13.59 -13.54 8.51
N LEU A 123 -14.86 -13.35 8.19
CA LEU A 123 -15.48 -12.02 8.14
C LEU A 123 -15.54 -11.39 9.54
N GLU A 124 -15.92 -12.16 10.55
CA GLU A 124 -15.95 -11.70 11.95
C GLU A 124 -14.54 -11.33 12.44
N VAL A 125 -13.54 -12.19 12.20
CA VAL A 125 -12.14 -11.90 12.56
C VAL A 125 -11.64 -10.63 11.87
N ARG A 126 -11.95 -10.43 10.58
CA ARG A 126 -11.60 -9.20 9.86
C ARG A 126 -12.27 -7.97 10.47
N ALA A 127 -13.56 -8.07 10.80
CA ALA A 127 -14.31 -6.97 11.41
C ALA A 127 -13.74 -6.61 12.80
N VAL A 128 -13.37 -7.62 13.60
CA VAL A 128 -12.71 -7.44 14.89
C VAL A 128 -11.34 -6.77 14.73
N ASP A 129 -10.53 -7.21 13.76
CA ASP A 129 -9.23 -6.61 13.47
C ASP A 129 -9.35 -5.14 13.01
N GLU A 130 -10.37 -4.83 12.19
CA GLU A 130 -10.65 -3.46 11.76
C GLU A 130 -11.09 -2.59 12.94
N LEU A 131 -11.94 -3.12 13.83
CA LEU A 131 -12.36 -2.45 15.04
C LEU A 131 -11.18 -2.18 16.00
N ASP A 132 -10.29 -3.16 16.19
CA ASP A 132 -9.08 -3.00 17.01
C ASP A 132 -8.14 -1.93 16.43
N ARG A 133 -7.88 -1.97 15.11
CA ARG A 133 -7.07 -0.92 14.45
C ARG A 133 -7.70 0.46 14.62
N ALA A 134 -9.02 0.57 14.50
CA ALA A 134 -9.73 1.83 14.71
C ALA A 134 -9.62 2.32 16.17
N ALA A 135 -9.77 1.42 17.14
CA ALA A 135 -9.61 1.73 18.56
C ALA A 135 -8.17 2.18 18.90
N LEU A 136 -7.16 1.47 18.40
CA LEU A 136 -5.75 1.84 18.55
C LEU A 136 -5.45 3.20 17.91
N ALA A 137 -5.99 3.47 16.72
CA ALA A 137 -5.85 4.77 16.07
C ALA A 137 -6.48 5.89 16.90
N ALA A 138 -7.69 5.71 17.43
CA ALA A 138 -8.37 6.71 18.26
C ALA A 138 -7.65 6.96 19.60
N ALA A 139 -7.19 5.90 20.25
CA ALA A 139 -6.40 6.02 21.47
C ALA A 139 -5.05 6.70 21.21
N GLY A 140 -4.38 6.35 20.11
CA GLY A 140 -3.13 6.98 19.66
C GLY A 140 -3.30 8.47 19.37
N VAL A 141 -4.38 8.87 18.67
CA VAL A 141 -4.71 10.29 18.43
C VAL A 141 -4.91 11.02 19.76
N THR A 142 -5.64 10.43 20.71
CA THR A 142 -5.90 11.07 22.01
C THR A 142 -4.61 11.22 22.84
N SER A 143 -3.75 10.20 22.85
CA SER A 143 -2.44 10.26 23.53
C SER A 143 -1.54 11.31 22.91
N LEU A 144 -1.44 11.33 21.58
CA LEU A 144 -0.62 12.28 20.84
C LEU A 144 -1.12 13.72 21.04
N SER A 145 -2.43 13.96 20.99
CA SER A 145 -3.03 15.28 21.28
C SER A 145 -2.71 15.74 22.69
N ARG A 146 -2.77 14.84 23.70
CA ARG A 146 -2.42 15.17 25.08
C ARG A 146 -0.93 15.48 25.24
N GLU A 147 -0.06 14.73 24.57
CA GLU A 147 1.38 15.00 24.58
C GLU A 147 1.72 16.35 23.91
N ILE A 148 1.03 16.69 22.81
CA ILE A 148 1.14 17.99 22.15
C ILE A 148 0.71 19.12 23.09
N GLU A 149 -0.45 18.99 23.73
CA GLU A 149 -0.94 20.00 24.69
C GLU A 149 0.01 20.17 25.88
N LEU A 150 0.54 19.08 26.43
CA LEU A 150 1.54 19.14 27.49
C LEU A 150 2.85 19.79 27.02
N ALA A 151 3.30 19.51 25.80
CA ALA A 151 4.49 20.14 25.23
C ALA A 151 4.28 21.65 24.96
N LEU A 152 3.10 22.04 24.47
CA LEU A 152 2.71 23.44 24.25
C LEU A 152 2.60 24.20 25.58
N ALA A 153 1.91 23.62 26.58
CA ALA A 153 1.79 24.20 27.91
C ALA A 153 3.16 24.36 28.61
N LYS A 154 4.05 23.37 28.47
CA LYS A 154 5.42 23.46 29.00
C LYS A 154 6.24 24.55 28.31
N THR A 155 6.02 24.75 27.01
CA THR A 155 6.65 25.85 26.26
C THR A 155 6.11 27.20 26.73
N ALA A 156 4.80 27.32 26.98
CA ALA A 156 4.14 28.53 27.49
C ALA A 156 4.50 28.86 28.95
N ALA A 157 4.77 27.86 29.79
CA ALA A 157 5.16 28.03 31.18
C ALA A 157 6.66 28.37 31.39
N THR A 158 7.46 28.32 30.31
CA THR A 158 8.83 28.85 30.35
C THR A 158 8.76 30.37 30.58
N PRO A 159 9.42 30.95 31.60
CA PRO A 159 9.32 32.37 31.86
C PRO A 159 9.78 33.13 30.62
N ALA A 160 8.95 34.07 30.17
CA ALA A 160 9.23 34.94 29.06
C ALA A 160 10.57 35.64 29.31
N VAL A 161 11.63 35.17 28.64
CA VAL A 161 12.88 35.92 28.54
C VAL A 161 12.49 37.24 27.87
N ARG A 162 12.62 38.33 28.64
CA ARG A 162 12.41 39.71 28.20
C ARG A 162 13.07 39.89 26.83
N ARG A 163 12.26 39.97 25.78
CA ARG A 163 12.73 40.32 24.44
C ARG A 163 12.91 41.83 24.39
N LEU A 164 14.15 42.24 24.18
CA LEU A 164 14.50 43.53 23.60
C LEU A 164 13.75 43.65 22.24
N PRO A 165 13.21 44.81 21.85
CA PRO A 165 12.49 44.91 20.59
C PRO A 165 13.52 44.82 19.46
N ASP A 166 13.42 43.80 18.62
CA ASP A 166 14.11 43.81 17.34
C ASP A 166 13.18 43.36 16.22
N ARG A 167 13.27 44.15 15.15
CA ARG A 167 12.38 44.21 14.01
C ARG A 167 12.43 42.91 13.20
N GLY A 168 11.24 42.48 12.79
CA GLY A 168 11.04 42.00 11.43
C GLY A 168 10.87 40.50 11.26
N THR A 169 9.72 40.18 10.65
CA THR A 169 9.49 39.03 9.76
C THR A 169 9.16 37.71 10.44
N THR A 170 7.84 37.50 10.62
CA THR A 170 7.19 36.19 10.60
C THR A 170 7.58 35.42 9.33
N ALA A 171 8.52 34.49 9.45
CA ALA A 171 8.78 33.51 8.41
C ALA A 171 7.80 32.35 8.60
N ALA A 172 6.77 32.31 7.76
CA ALA A 172 6.04 31.09 7.43
C ALA A 172 7.01 29.94 7.19
N HIS A 173 6.63 28.71 7.53
CA HIS A 173 7.40 27.49 7.29
C HIS A 173 7.87 27.45 5.84
N SER A 174 9.11 27.87 5.61
CA SER A 174 9.72 27.95 4.30
C SER A 174 10.17 26.55 3.90
N LEU A 175 9.86 26.18 2.66
CA LEU A 175 10.29 24.95 1.99
C LEU A 175 11.75 24.61 2.35
N PRO A 176 12.09 23.32 2.54
CA PRO A 176 13.43 22.92 2.93
C PRO A 176 14.45 23.41 1.89
N PRO A 177 15.51 24.13 2.30
CA PRO A 177 16.58 24.50 1.40
C PRO A 177 17.30 23.27 0.85
N VAL A 178 17.75 23.34 -0.39
CA VAL A 178 18.49 22.25 -1.03
C VAL A 178 19.87 22.13 -0.38
N LEU A 179 20.22 20.91 0.07
CA LEU A 179 21.57 20.62 0.53
C LEU A 179 22.52 20.57 -0.67
N PRO A 180 23.61 21.35 -0.69
CA PRO A 180 24.56 21.35 -1.81
C PRO A 180 25.30 20.00 -1.92
N PRO A 181 25.66 19.55 -3.13
CA PRO A 181 26.48 18.35 -3.29
C PRO A 181 27.83 18.46 -2.54
N PRO A 182 28.36 17.37 -1.97
CA PRO A 182 29.64 17.38 -1.27
C PRO A 182 30.84 17.61 -2.22
N SER A 183 30.65 17.46 -3.53
CA SER A 183 31.68 17.74 -4.55
C SER A 183 31.92 19.24 -4.81
N VAL A 184 31.04 20.12 -4.32
CA VAL A 184 31.16 21.57 -4.56
C VAL A 184 32.30 22.16 -3.72
N PRO A 185 33.17 23.03 -4.30
CA PRO A 185 34.23 23.71 -3.57
C PRO A 185 33.72 24.49 -2.36
N TRP A 186 34.50 24.50 -1.27
CA TRP A 186 34.10 25.10 0.01
C TRP A 186 33.56 26.54 -0.08
N PRO A 187 34.14 27.48 -0.85
CA PRO A 187 33.65 28.86 -0.91
C PRO A 187 32.19 28.97 -1.39
N GLN A 188 31.79 28.11 -2.33
CA GLN A 188 30.43 28.06 -2.88
C GLN A 188 29.50 27.26 -1.96
N ARG A 189 29.99 26.12 -1.45
CA ARG A 189 29.25 25.21 -0.56
C ARG A 189 28.88 25.85 0.76
N LYS A 190 29.76 26.67 1.33
CA LYS A 190 29.64 27.24 2.68
C LYS A 190 28.36 28.05 2.90
N ARG A 191 28.00 28.94 1.97
CA ARG A 191 26.78 29.77 2.11
C ARG A 191 25.52 28.90 2.12
N LEU A 192 25.45 27.93 1.21
CA LEU A 192 24.33 26.98 1.12
C LEU A 192 24.26 26.06 2.34
N LEU A 193 25.41 25.59 2.82
CA LEU A 193 25.50 24.75 4.02
C LEU A 193 25.10 25.53 5.28
N LYS A 194 25.50 26.81 5.38
CA LYS A 194 25.09 27.71 6.47
C LYS A 194 23.58 27.94 6.43
N PHE A 195 23.00 28.16 5.25
CA PHE A 195 21.55 28.32 5.10
C PHE A 195 20.79 27.05 5.48
N TYR A 196 21.25 25.88 5.03
CA TYR A 196 20.66 24.59 5.38
C TYR A 196 20.77 24.28 6.88
N ALA A 197 21.93 24.48 7.48
CA ALA A 197 22.13 24.29 8.91
C ALA A 197 21.31 25.29 9.74
N SER A 198 21.18 26.54 9.26
CA SER A 198 20.35 27.57 9.88
C SER A 198 18.87 27.19 9.84
N TRP A 199 18.40 26.64 8.73
CA TRP A 199 17.04 26.13 8.61
C TRP A 199 16.79 24.93 9.55
N LEU A 200 17.72 23.98 9.64
CA LEU A 200 17.59 22.86 10.59
C LEU A 200 17.51 23.34 12.05
N VAL A 201 18.40 24.26 12.44
CA VAL A 201 18.50 24.69 13.85
C VAL A 201 17.41 25.68 14.22
N TYR A 202 17.21 26.73 13.42
CA TYR A 202 16.28 27.82 13.75
C TYR A 202 14.90 27.64 13.12
N GLY A 203 14.79 26.97 11.97
CA GLY A 203 13.52 26.70 11.29
C GLY A 203 12.82 25.43 11.80
N CYS A 204 13.57 24.37 12.05
CA CYS A 204 13.02 23.07 12.47
C CYS A 204 13.27 22.73 13.95
N GLY A 205 13.99 23.57 14.70
CA GLY A 205 14.30 23.35 16.12
C GLY A 205 15.26 22.18 16.38
N VAL A 206 16.00 21.71 15.37
CA VAL A 206 16.93 20.58 15.49
C VAL A 206 18.18 21.00 16.27
N THR A 207 18.62 20.18 17.24
CA THR A 207 19.84 20.49 18.00
C THR A 207 21.09 20.50 17.12
N GLN A 208 22.11 21.29 17.48
CA GLN A 208 23.39 21.32 16.74
C GLN A 208 24.06 19.93 16.63
N ALA A 209 23.84 19.05 17.60
CA ALA A 209 24.31 17.66 17.57
C ALA A 209 23.55 16.81 16.53
N ALA A 210 22.23 16.95 16.44
CA ALA A 210 21.45 16.28 15.42
C ALA A 210 21.76 16.84 14.01
N THR A 211 21.91 18.15 13.87
CA THR A 211 22.36 18.79 12.62
C THR A 211 23.73 18.25 12.18
N ALA A 212 24.68 18.07 13.10
CA ALA A 212 25.97 17.47 12.77
C ALA A 212 25.84 16.04 12.23
N ARG A 213 24.93 15.22 12.78
CA ARG A 213 24.64 13.87 12.27
C ARG A 213 24.07 13.91 10.85
N VAL A 214 23.11 14.79 10.58
CA VAL A 214 22.51 14.97 9.24
C VAL A 214 23.56 15.39 8.20
N LEU A 215 24.44 16.33 8.54
CA LEU A 215 25.51 16.75 7.63
C LEU A 215 26.49 15.59 7.37
N ASN A 216 26.86 14.84 8.41
CA ASN A 216 27.77 13.70 8.26
C ASN A 216 27.18 12.57 7.41
N SER A 217 25.90 12.24 7.60
CA SER A 217 25.20 11.20 6.82
C SER A 217 25.02 11.59 5.37
N ALA A 218 24.85 12.88 5.08
CA ALA A 218 24.80 13.41 3.72
C ALA A 218 26.18 13.60 3.06
N GLY A 219 27.24 13.02 3.64
CA GLY A 219 28.60 13.07 3.09
C GLY A 219 29.30 14.43 3.23
N GLN A 220 28.70 15.41 3.92
CA GLN A 220 29.30 16.72 4.09
C GLN A 220 30.49 16.65 5.05
N ARG A 221 31.51 17.48 4.77
CA ARG A 221 32.70 17.63 5.63
C ARG A 221 33.02 19.10 5.86
N THR A 222 33.71 19.38 6.96
CA THR A 222 34.26 20.71 7.25
C THR A 222 35.26 21.11 6.16
N PRO A 223 35.66 22.39 6.05
CA PRO A 223 36.70 22.80 5.09
C PRO A 223 38.02 22.05 5.25
N THR A 224 38.29 21.57 6.47
CA THR A 224 39.45 20.75 6.81
C THR A 224 39.24 19.24 6.62
N GLY A 225 38.15 18.83 5.94
CA GLY A 225 37.84 17.41 5.66
C GLY A 225 37.31 16.61 6.87
N ARG A 226 37.14 17.23 8.04
CA ARG A 226 36.71 16.54 9.27
C ARG A 226 35.20 16.35 9.34
N HIS A 227 34.78 15.41 10.19
CA HIS A 227 33.38 15.22 10.55
C HIS A 227 32.81 16.42 11.31
N TRP A 228 31.52 16.66 11.09
CA TRP A 228 30.75 17.65 11.82
C TRP A 228 30.56 17.25 13.28
N LYS A 229 30.79 18.20 14.18
CA LYS A 229 30.51 18.14 15.62
C LYS A 229 29.61 19.33 15.99
N PRO A 230 28.91 19.30 17.14
CA PRO A 230 28.07 20.43 17.56
C PRO A 230 28.83 21.78 17.54
N ALA A 231 30.08 21.78 18.00
CA ALA A 231 30.94 22.96 17.99
C ALA A 231 31.28 23.48 16.57
N THR A 232 31.44 22.59 15.58
CA THR A 232 31.72 23.02 14.20
C THR A 232 30.46 23.50 13.49
N VAL A 233 29.29 22.96 13.83
CA VAL A 233 27.99 23.50 13.39
C VAL A 233 27.77 24.90 13.97
N SER A 234 28.06 25.11 15.26
CA SER A 234 28.02 26.44 15.88
C SER A 234 28.94 27.44 15.16
N LYS A 235 30.17 27.04 14.81
CA LYS A 235 31.10 27.86 14.01
C LYS A 235 30.55 28.20 12.62
N LEU A 236 29.83 27.27 11.96
CA LEU A 236 29.18 27.51 10.67
C LEU A 236 28.06 28.55 10.77
N LEU A 237 27.19 28.41 11.78
CA LEU A 237 26.05 29.31 11.98
C LEU A 237 26.49 30.72 12.38
N THR A 238 27.49 30.82 13.26
CA THR A 238 28.05 32.10 13.72
C THR A 238 28.92 32.80 12.68
N GLY A 239 29.15 32.18 11.52
CA GLY A 239 30.01 32.75 10.49
C GLY A 239 31.49 32.77 10.88
N LYS A 240 31.93 32.00 11.88
CA LYS A 240 33.36 31.93 12.27
C LYS A 240 34.26 31.22 11.26
N TYR A 241 33.69 30.70 10.17
CA TYR A 241 34.46 30.31 8.99
C TYR A 241 34.64 31.48 7.99
N ASP A 242 34.00 32.64 8.22
CA ASP A 242 34.10 33.89 7.44
C ASP A 242 35.31 34.75 7.84
N ASP A 243 35.95 34.49 8.98
CA ASP A 243 37.15 35.23 9.42
C ASP A 243 38.41 34.82 8.63
N PRO A 244 39.10 35.76 7.96
CA PRO A 244 40.46 35.54 7.48
C PRO A 244 41.41 35.69 8.68
N GLY A 245 41.70 34.60 9.40
CA GLY A 245 42.42 34.74 10.66
C GLY A 245 42.97 33.49 11.36
N ARG A 246 43.61 32.56 10.63
CA ARG A 246 44.89 31.93 11.04
C ARG A 246 45.43 31.05 9.92
N ALA A 247 46.65 31.37 9.50
CA ALA A 247 47.46 30.55 8.61
C ALA A 247 47.74 29.18 9.25
N GLY A 248 47.51 28.12 8.47
CA GLY A 248 47.76 26.72 8.85
C GLY A 248 46.56 25.84 8.52
N ASP A 249 46.75 24.88 7.61
CA ASP A 249 45.78 23.85 7.16
C ASP A 249 44.85 24.21 5.98
N PHE A 250 45.30 25.05 5.05
CA PHE A 250 44.89 24.87 3.64
C PHE A 250 45.79 23.78 3.04
N ARG A 251 45.30 22.55 2.97
CA ARG A 251 45.81 21.56 2.02
C ARG A 251 44.84 21.53 0.84
N PRO A 252 45.27 21.86 -0.39
CA PRO A 252 44.47 21.57 -1.57
C PRO A 252 44.37 20.05 -1.67
N ASP A 253 43.15 19.53 -1.83
CA ASP A 253 42.99 18.12 -2.21
C ASP A 253 43.66 17.95 -3.58
N ALA A 254 44.68 17.10 -3.54
CA ALA A 254 45.47 16.69 -4.67
C ALA A 254 44.60 15.92 -5.66
N VAL A 255 44.93 16.11 -6.93
CA VAL A 255 44.57 15.26 -8.05
C VAL A 255 44.98 13.81 -7.79
N ALA A 256 44.04 12.90 -7.98
CA ALA A 256 44.19 11.52 -8.49
C ALA A 256 42.75 11.02 -8.64
N GLY A 257 42.26 10.48 -9.74
CA GLY A 257 42.86 9.66 -10.80
C GLY A 257 41.72 8.73 -11.23
#